data_AF-A0A318YTI8-F1
#
_entry.id   AF-A0A318YTI8-F1
#
_cell.length_a   1.000
_cell.length_b   1.000
_cell.length_c   1.000
_cell.angle_alpha   90.00
_cell.angle_beta   90.00
_cell.angle_gamma   90.00
#
_symmetry.space_group_name_H-M   'P 1'
#
loop_
_entity.id
_entity.type
_entity.pdbx_description
1 polymer ?
#
loop_
_entity_poly.entity_id
_entity_poly.type
_entity_poly.pdbx_seq_one_letter_code
_entity_poly.pdbx_strand_id
1 'polypeptide(L)'
;AGPYLIGGYSLGGVVAFEAARQLVETGEIVDRLVLMDSASPSRVHSFPDELVQFLDTIDATNNHNDTAQGTVGSSAHFTLSREQLRQYRVRPLWGLQEGLIRDVVLFSAREGVDKQETVPRPKVGSDEQSAVGWFLDDRVDNGALGWEDLLDNVRVIRVDGSLFSLMDASKVSSWGPKLADVLVG
;
A
#
# COMPACT_ATOMS: atom_id res chain seq x y z
N ALA A 1 24.46 -3.75 -13.21
CA ALA A 1 23.36 -4.24 -14.05
C ALA A 1 22.74 -5.42 -13.34
N GLY A 2 21.41 -5.46 -13.31
CA GLY A 2 20.62 -6.33 -12.44
C GLY A 2 20.77 -7.86 -12.66
N PRO A 3 19.75 -8.65 -12.33
CA PRO A 3 18.36 -8.22 -12.15
C PRO A 3 18.07 -7.69 -10.72
N TYR A 4 17.16 -6.74 -10.60
CA TYR A 4 16.84 -6.03 -9.35
C TYR A 4 15.65 -6.66 -8.61
N LEU A 5 15.74 -6.72 -7.27
CA LEU A 5 14.61 -7.01 -6.40
C LEU A 5 14.19 -5.70 -5.74
N ILE A 6 12.96 -5.28 -5.97
CA ILE A 6 12.45 -3.99 -5.48
C ILE A 6 11.12 -4.24 -4.80
N GLY A 7 10.89 -3.61 -3.67
CA GLY A 7 9.61 -3.69 -3.02
C GLY A 7 9.38 -2.57 -2.03
N GLY A 8 8.13 -2.44 -1.62
CA GLY A 8 7.75 -1.39 -0.71
C GLY A 8 6.39 -1.62 -0.07
N TYR A 9 6.28 -1.12 1.14
CA TYR A 9 5.07 -1.20 1.96
C TYR A 9 4.31 0.13 1.90
N SER A 10 2.98 0.06 1.78
CA SER A 10 2.09 1.23 1.71
C SER A 10 2.56 2.21 0.62
N LEU A 11 2.77 3.50 0.93
CA LEU A 11 3.33 4.46 -0.03
C LEU A 11 4.70 4.05 -0.58
N GLY A 12 5.50 3.32 0.19
CA GLY A 12 6.76 2.76 -0.29
C GLY A 12 6.57 1.84 -1.50
N GLY A 13 5.41 1.19 -1.64
CA GLY A 13 5.08 0.39 -2.84
C GLY A 13 4.90 1.25 -4.09
N VAL A 14 4.35 2.46 -3.96
CA VAL A 14 4.27 3.45 -5.05
C VAL A 14 5.67 3.90 -5.47
N VAL A 15 6.53 4.18 -4.48
CA VAL A 15 7.94 4.54 -4.74
C VAL A 15 8.70 3.38 -5.40
N ALA A 16 8.50 2.15 -4.94
CA ALA A 16 9.09 0.95 -5.51
C ALA A 16 8.66 0.75 -6.97
N PHE A 17 7.38 0.94 -7.28
CA PHE A 17 6.88 0.92 -8.65
C PHE A 17 7.55 1.99 -9.53
N GLU A 18 7.65 3.23 -9.05
CA GLU A 18 8.30 4.31 -9.81
C GLU A 18 9.79 4.03 -10.04
N ALA A 19 10.49 3.47 -9.05
CA ALA A 19 11.87 3.05 -9.20
C ALA A 19 12.02 1.91 -10.24
N ALA A 20 11.12 0.91 -10.19
CA ALA A 20 11.08 -0.16 -11.18
C ALA A 20 10.83 0.39 -12.59
N ARG A 21 9.89 1.34 -12.74
CA ARG A 21 9.60 2.03 -14.00
C ARG A 21 10.84 2.71 -14.59
N GLN A 22 11.57 3.47 -13.77
CA GLN A 22 12.80 4.14 -14.22
C GLN A 22 13.90 3.15 -14.62
N LEU A 23 14.07 2.05 -13.88
CA LEU A 23 15.03 1.00 -14.25
C LEU A 23 14.67 0.35 -15.58
N VAL A 24 13.41 -0.02 -15.77
CA VAL A 24 12.88 -0.58 -17.02
C VAL A 24 13.09 0.37 -18.20
N GLU A 25 12.85 1.67 -18.02
CA GLU A 25 13.10 2.69 -19.06
C GLU A 25 14.58 2.81 -19.45
N THR A 26 15.50 2.46 -18.55
CA THR A 26 16.94 2.40 -18.84
C THR A 26 17.39 1.05 -19.41
N GLY A 27 16.46 0.10 -19.62
CA GLY A 27 16.74 -1.24 -20.13
C GLY A 27 17.25 -2.24 -19.08
N GLU A 28 17.17 -1.88 -17.79
CA GLU A 28 17.51 -2.79 -16.70
C GLU A 28 16.36 -3.75 -16.40
N ILE A 29 16.70 -4.93 -15.87
CA ILE A 29 15.75 -5.99 -15.54
C ILE A 29 15.38 -5.91 -14.06
N VAL A 30 14.09 -5.89 -13.75
CA VAL A 30 13.53 -6.07 -12.41
C VAL A 30 13.07 -7.53 -12.29
N ASP A 31 13.75 -8.31 -11.46
CA ASP A 31 13.40 -9.72 -11.25
C ASP A 31 12.07 -9.86 -10.52
N ARG A 32 11.85 -9.02 -9.49
CA ARG A 32 10.64 -9.01 -8.66
C ARG A 32 10.28 -7.58 -8.27
N LEU A 33 9.01 -7.22 -8.45
CA LEU A 33 8.39 -6.07 -7.80
C LEU A 33 7.43 -6.57 -6.72
N VAL A 34 7.77 -6.31 -5.45
CA VAL A 34 6.96 -6.73 -4.29
C VAL A 34 6.24 -5.55 -3.67
N LEU A 35 4.92 -5.56 -3.72
CA LEU A 35 4.05 -4.55 -3.17
C LEU A 35 3.43 -5.09 -1.89
N MET A 36 3.56 -4.38 -0.76
CA MET A 36 3.00 -4.81 0.52
C MET A 36 1.92 -3.81 0.93
N ASP A 37 0.69 -4.26 0.86
CA ASP A 37 -0.51 -3.51 1.19
C ASP A 37 -0.58 -2.11 0.58
N SER A 38 -0.08 -1.98 -0.63
CA SER A 38 0.02 -0.71 -1.34
C SER A 38 -1.12 -0.61 -2.35
N ALA A 39 -1.95 0.42 -2.24
CA ALA A 39 -2.88 0.75 -3.33
C ALA A 39 -2.14 1.46 -4.46
N SER A 40 -2.53 1.15 -5.69
CA SER A 40 -2.00 1.85 -6.86
C SER A 40 -2.37 3.34 -6.84
N PRO A 41 -1.52 4.22 -7.41
CA PRO A 41 -1.85 5.63 -7.55
C PRO A 41 -3.01 5.93 -8.51
N SER A 42 -3.41 4.98 -9.37
CA SER A 42 -4.64 5.08 -10.18
C SER A 42 -5.89 4.93 -9.32
N ARG A 43 -5.84 4.09 -8.28
CA ARG A 43 -6.94 3.89 -7.33
C ARG A 43 -6.95 4.93 -6.22
N VAL A 44 -5.79 5.20 -5.61
CA VAL A 44 -5.63 6.13 -4.48
C VAL A 44 -4.61 7.20 -4.87
N HIS A 45 -5.12 8.33 -5.37
CA HIS A 45 -4.32 9.45 -5.86
C HIS A 45 -4.16 10.58 -4.82
N SER A 46 -4.96 10.56 -3.76
CA SER A 46 -4.82 11.40 -2.58
C SER A 46 -5.15 10.61 -1.32
N PHE A 47 -4.66 11.11 -0.19
CA PHE A 47 -5.07 10.66 1.13
C PHE A 47 -5.61 11.90 1.86
N PRO A 48 -6.92 12.00 2.14
CA PRO A 48 -7.54 13.24 2.62
C PRO A 48 -7.23 13.54 4.10
N ASP A 49 -7.29 14.82 4.47
CA ASP A 49 -7.04 15.25 5.85
C ASP A 49 -8.11 14.73 6.81
N GLU A 50 -9.36 14.60 6.34
CA GLU A 50 -10.48 14.05 7.08
C GLU A 50 -10.23 12.59 7.48
N LEU A 51 -9.59 11.81 6.59
CA LEU A 51 -9.21 10.44 6.91
C LEU A 51 -8.09 10.41 7.96
N VAL A 52 -7.13 11.33 7.89
CA VAL A 52 -6.10 11.47 8.95
C VAL A 52 -6.71 11.83 10.29
N GLN A 53 -7.58 12.84 10.33
CA GLN A 53 -8.25 13.27 11.55
C GLN A 53 -9.10 12.14 12.15
N PHE A 54 -9.76 11.34 11.31
CA PHE A 54 -10.48 10.16 11.74
C PHE A 54 -9.55 9.13 12.40
N LEU A 55 -8.42 8.80 11.76
CA LEU A 55 -7.44 7.86 12.30
C LEU A 55 -6.86 8.33 13.63
N ASP A 56 -6.54 9.62 13.75
CA ASP A 56 -6.05 10.22 14.97
C ASP A 56 -7.11 10.17 16.09
N THR A 57 -8.39 10.33 15.73
CA THR A 57 -9.51 10.25 16.68
C THR A 57 -9.72 8.82 17.19
N ILE A 58 -9.73 7.82 16.31
CA ILE A 58 -9.90 6.41 16.75
C ILE A 58 -8.74 5.97 17.64
N ASP A 59 -7.50 6.38 17.32
CA ASP A 59 -6.32 6.06 18.12
C ASP A 59 -6.42 6.69 19.52
N ALA A 60 -6.79 7.97 19.60
CA ALA A 60 -7.02 8.65 20.87
C ALA A 60 -8.13 8.00 21.72
N THR A 61 -9.20 7.49 21.09
CA THR A 61 -10.29 6.79 21.81
C THR A 61 -9.92 5.38 22.25
N ASN A 62 -9.04 4.69 21.52
CA ASN A 62 -8.62 3.32 21.86
C ASN A 62 -7.53 3.32 22.93
N ASN A 63 -6.66 4.34 22.97
CA ASN A 63 -5.52 4.42 23.88
C ASN A 63 -5.85 5.09 25.23
N HIS A 64 -7.02 4.82 25.82
CA HIS A 64 -7.38 5.34 27.15
C HIS A 64 -6.45 4.93 28.31
N ASN A 65 -5.39 4.13 28.05
CA ASN A 65 -4.31 3.87 28.99
C ASN A 65 -2.93 3.90 28.31
N ASP A 66 -2.19 4.98 28.61
CA ASP A 66 -0.74 5.09 28.68
C ASP A 66 0.11 5.23 27.40
N THR A 67 0.88 6.32 27.40
CA THR A 67 1.86 6.82 26.42
C THR A 67 1.32 7.33 25.08
N ALA A 68 1.40 8.66 24.93
CA ALA A 68 1.31 9.37 23.66
C ALA A 68 2.44 8.93 22.70
N GLN A 69 2.28 7.77 22.06
CA GLN A 69 2.94 7.52 20.77
C GLN A 69 2.18 8.36 19.75
N GLY A 70 2.76 9.52 19.41
CA GLY A 70 2.13 10.54 18.59
C GLY A 70 1.40 9.98 17.37
N THR A 71 0.21 10.51 17.16
CA THR A 71 -0.68 10.38 15.99
C THR A 71 0.13 10.23 14.69
N VAL A 72 0.34 8.98 14.26
CA VAL A 72 1.18 8.64 13.09
C VAL A 72 0.72 9.40 11.85
N GLY A 73 -0.59 9.66 11.74
CA GLY A 73 -1.21 10.42 10.66
C GLY A 73 -0.82 11.91 10.63
N SER A 74 -0.40 12.48 11.76
CA SER A 74 -0.05 13.91 11.89
C SER A 74 1.45 14.21 11.82
N SER A 75 2.30 13.20 11.61
CA SER A 75 3.74 13.40 11.49
C SER A 75 4.10 14.17 10.22
N ALA A 76 5.13 15.02 10.28
CA ALA A 76 5.61 15.78 9.12
C ALA A 76 5.99 14.87 7.94
N HIS A 77 6.56 13.69 8.23
CA HIS A 77 6.87 12.69 7.20
C HIS A 77 5.62 12.19 6.48
N PHE A 78 4.54 11.91 7.24
CA PHE A 78 3.28 11.45 6.66
C PHE A 78 2.60 12.56 5.84
N THR A 79 2.58 13.80 6.34
CA THR A 79 2.05 14.95 5.58
C THR A 79 2.75 15.14 4.24
N LEU A 80 4.09 15.22 4.24
CA LEU A 80 4.86 15.39 3.00
C LEU A 80 4.67 14.21 2.04
N SER A 81 4.61 13.00 2.57
CA SER A 81 4.33 11.78 1.80
C SER A 81 2.99 11.85 1.04
N ARG A 82 1.94 12.36 1.69
CA ARG A 82 0.62 12.57 1.07
C ARG A 82 0.64 13.66 0.01
N GLU A 83 1.36 14.74 0.25
CA GLU A 83 1.54 15.82 -0.73
C GLU A 83 2.26 15.31 -2.00
N GLN A 84 3.30 14.49 -1.85
CA GLN A 84 4.00 13.88 -2.98
C GLN A 84 3.09 12.93 -3.77
N LEU A 85 2.29 12.11 -3.09
CA LEU A 85 1.32 11.23 -3.75
C LEU A 85 0.34 12.04 -4.63
N ARG A 86 -0.17 13.17 -4.13
CA ARG A 86 -1.09 14.04 -4.86
C ARG A 86 -0.48 14.66 -6.13
N GLN A 87 0.83 14.91 -6.10
CA GLN A 87 1.56 15.47 -7.24
C GLN A 87 2.00 14.39 -8.23
N TYR A 88 2.06 13.12 -7.81
CA TYR A 88 2.49 12.04 -8.66
C TYR A 88 1.57 11.89 -9.88
N ARG A 89 2.18 11.71 -11.05
CA ARG A 89 1.49 11.47 -12.33
C ARG A 89 1.92 10.11 -12.82
N VAL A 90 1.17 9.11 -12.38
CA VAL A 90 1.46 7.71 -12.69
C VAL A 90 1.42 7.46 -14.19
N ARG A 91 2.36 6.64 -14.66
CA ARG A 91 2.39 6.14 -16.03
C ARG A 91 2.30 4.62 -15.99
N PRO A 92 1.35 4.02 -16.71
CA PRO A 92 1.26 2.57 -16.80
C PRO A 92 2.53 1.97 -17.42
N LEU A 93 2.83 0.73 -17.05
CA LEU A 93 3.92 -0.08 -17.63
C LEU A 93 3.41 -1.25 -18.47
N TRP A 94 2.10 -1.38 -18.71
CA TRP A 94 1.56 -2.46 -19.54
C TRP A 94 2.27 -2.52 -20.90
N GLY A 95 2.56 -3.74 -21.37
CA GLY A 95 3.23 -3.98 -22.65
C GLY A 95 4.70 -3.55 -22.76
N LEU A 96 5.25 -2.84 -21.77
CA LEU A 96 6.70 -2.53 -21.68
C LEU A 96 7.45 -3.52 -20.78
N GLN A 97 6.73 -4.41 -20.09
CA GLN A 97 7.29 -5.32 -19.10
C GLN A 97 7.84 -6.63 -19.65
N GLU A 98 7.54 -6.97 -20.91
CA GLU A 98 7.86 -8.30 -21.45
C GLU A 98 9.37 -8.57 -21.34
N GLY A 99 9.74 -9.47 -20.42
CA GLY A 99 11.13 -9.80 -20.09
C GLY A 99 11.86 -8.81 -19.18
N LEU A 100 11.31 -7.61 -18.93
CA LEU A 100 11.92 -6.56 -18.10
C LEU A 100 11.41 -6.54 -16.65
N ILE A 101 10.15 -6.90 -16.40
CA ILE A 101 9.65 -7.22 -15.07
C ILE A 101 9.18 -8.66 -15.06
N ARG A 102 9.83 -9.53 -14.28
CA ARG A 102 9.61 -10.98 -14.36
C ARG A 102 8.49 -11.50 -13.45
N ASP A 103 8.27 -10.88 -12.30
CA ASP A 103 7.15 -11.19 -11.41
C ASP A 103 6.73 -9.93 -10.64
N VAL A 104 5.43 -9.77 -10.48
CA VAL A 104 4.82 -8.71 -9.68
C VAL A 104 3.92 -9.35 -8.64
N VAL A 105 4.22 -9.10 -7.36
CA VAL A 105 3.49 -9.73 -6.26
C VAL A 105 2.96 -8.68 -5.31
N LEU A 106 1.65 -8.70 -5.09
CA LEU A 106 0.97 -7.89 -4.09
C LEU A 106 0.62 -8.75 -2.88
N PHE A 107 1.27 -8.50 -1.75
CA PHE A 107 0.80 -8.95 -0.45
C PHE A 107 -0.29 -8.00 0.04
N SER A 108 -1.52 -8.47 0.15
CA SER A 108 -2.69 -7.64 0.46
C SER A 108 -3.35 -8.11 1.75
N ALA A 109 -3.36 -7.24 2.76
CA ALA A 109 -4.08 -7.40 4.02
C ALA A 109 -5.57 -7.68 3.78
N ARG A 110 -6.18 -8.50 4.64
CA ARG A 110 -7.62 -8.80 4.57
C ARG A 110 -8.46 -7.75 5.27
N GLU A 111 -7.91 -7.10 6.27
CA GLU A 111 -8.68 -6.27 7.18
C GLU A 111 -8.44 -4.78 6.91
N GLY A 112 -9.50 -3.99 6.97
CA GLY A 112 -9.41 -2.54 7.11
C GLY A 112 -9.00 -2.15 8.53
N VAL A 113 -8.63 -0.89 8.72
CA VAL A 113 -8.19 -0.38 10.04
C VAL A 113 -9.38 -0.06 10.97
N ASP A 114 -10.56 0.23 10.43
CA ASP A 114 -11.72 0.64 11.22
C ASP A 114 -12.42 -0.58 11.83
N LYS A 115 -12.28 -0.76 13.15
CA LYS A 115 -12.88 -1.86 13.93
C LYS A 115 -13.83 -1.38 15.02
N GLN A 116 -14.19 -0.10 14.98
CA GLN A 116 -14.95 0.58 16.00
C GLN A 116 -16.28 1.10 15.45
N GLU A 117 -17.22 1.45 16.33
CA GLU A 117 -18.57 1.93 15.95
C GLU A 117 -18.92 3.32 16.54
N THR A 118 -17.99 3.94 17.27
CA THR A 118 -18.23 5.13 18.09
C THR A 118 -17.87 6.45 17.41
N VAL A 119 -16.80 6.46 16.62
CA VAL A 119 -16.32 7.58 15.81
C VAL A 119 -16.96 7.48 14.43
N PRO A 120 -17.73 8.51 14.00
CA PRO A 120 -18.28 8.54 12.66
C PRO A 120 -17.19 8.56 11.59
N ARG A 121 -17.39 7.78 10.52
CA ARG A 121 -16.47 7.74 9.38
C ARG A 121 -16.30 9.10 8.71
N PRO A 122 -15.12 9.37 8.11
CA PRO A 122 -14.83 10.65 7.48
C PRO A 122 -15.72 10.87 6.26
N LYS A 123 -16.17 12.11 6.07
CA LYS A 123 -16.90 12.53 4.87
C LYS A 123 -15.91 13.19 3.93
N VAL A 124 -15.68 12.57 2.77
CA VAL A 124 -14.71 13.01 1.77
C VAL A 124 -15.37 13.22 0.42
N GLY A 125 -14.65 13.82 -0.53
CA GLY A 125 -15.10 13.92 -1.92
C GLY A 125 -15.27 12.55 -2.58
N SER A 126 -16.05 12.48 -3.66
CA SER A 126 -16.30 11.23 -4.39
C SER A 126 -15.03 10.60 -4.98
N ASP A 127 -14.07 11.44 -5.36
CA ASP A 127 -12.75 11.07 -5.85
C ASP A 127 -11.86 10.45 -4.77
N GLU A 128 -12.05 10.84 -3.50
CA GLU A 128 -11.24 10.37 -2.37
C GLU A 128 -11.87 9.18 -1.63
N GLN A 129 -13.10 8.81 -1.99
CA GLN A 129 -13.82 7.70 -1.39
C GLN A 129 -13.09 6.36 -1.53
N SER A 130 -12.31 6.19 -2.61
CA SER A 130 -11.48 5.00 -2.82
C SER A 130 -10.37 4.86 -1.77
N ALA A 131 -9.80 5.97 -1.29
CA ALA A 131 -8.80 5.99 -0.23
C ALA A 131 -9.41 5.53 1.10
N VAL A 132 -10.59 6.07 1.44
CA VAL A 132 -11.35 5.69 2.63
C VAL A 132 -11.70 4.20 2.59
N GLY A 133 -12.25 3.71 1.47
CA GLY A 133 -12.62 2.30 1.35
C GLY A 133 -11.40 1.37 1.39
N TRP A 134 -10.32 1.69 0.69
CA TRP A 134 -9.09 0.89 0.73
C TRP A 134 -8.49 0.76 2.15
N PHE A 135 -8.55 1.84 2.93
CA PHE A 135 -7.90 1.90 4.24
C PHE A 135 -8.79 1.37 5.38
N LEU A 136 -10.10 1.66 5.33
CA LEU A 136 -11.02 1.38 6.43
C LEU A 136 -11.82 0.09 6.27
N ASP A 137 -12.02 -0.42 5.04
CA ASP A 137 -12.88 -1.57 4.80
C ASP A 137 -12.12 -2.90 4.73
N ASP A 138 -12.78 -3.95 5.23
CA ASP A 138 -12.32 -5.32 5.03
C ASP A 138 -12.44 -5.71 3.55
N ARG A 139 -11.40 -6.39 3.07
CA ARG A 139 -11.29 -6.75 1.65
C ARG A 139 -11.96 -8.08 1.41
N VAL A 140 -13.10 -8.02 0.72
CA VAL A 140 -13.91 -9.19 0.35
C VAL A 140 -13.64 -9.68 -1.08
N ASP A 141 -13.02 -8.84 -1.92
CA ASP A 141 -12.68 -9.17 -3.31
C ASP A 141 -11.31 -9.88 -3.42
N ASN A 142 -10.91 -10.23 -4.64
CA ASN A 142 -9.56 -10.68 -4.98
C ASN A 142 -8.80 -9.66 -5.85
N GLY A 143 -9.21 -8.39 -5.84
CA GLY A 143 -8.61 -7.34 -6.67
C GLY A 143 -7.17 -7.03 -6.27
N ALA A 144 -6.43 -6.43 -7.20
CA ALA A 144 -5.03 -6.05 -7.02
C ALA A 144 -4.87 -4.56 -6.65
N LEU A 145 -5.86 -3.99 -5.96
CA LEU A 145 -5.84 -2.60 -5.49
C LEU A 145 -5.57 -1.56 -6.60
N GLY A 146 -6.03 -1.84 -7.82
CA GLY A 146 -5.87 -0.99 -9.02
C GLY A 146 -4.52 -1.15 -9.72
N TRP A 147 -3.64 -2.03 -9.23
CA TRP A 147 -2.39 -2.34 -9.93
C TRP A 147 -2.63 -3.03 -11.27
N GLU A 148 -3.77 -3.70 -11.43
CA GLU A 148 -4.24 -4.27 -12.70
C GLU A 148 -4.41 -3.22 -13.82
N ASP A 149 -4.53 -1.94 -13.48
CA ASP A 149 -4.61 -0.85 -14.47
C ASP A 149 -3.22 -0.36 -14.94
N LEU A 150 -2.16 -0.74 -14.23
CA LEU A 150 -0.81 -0.20 -14.41
C LEU A 150 0.23 -1.28 -14.78
N LEU A 151 -0.01 -2.52 -14.36
CA LEU A 151 0.92 -3.63 -14.45
C LEU A 151 0.24 -4.87 -15.04
N ASP A 152 0.99 -5.66 -15.80
CA ASP A 152 0.53 -6.95 -16.31
C ASP A 152 0.72 -8.04 -15.24
N ASN A 153 -0.19 -9.02 -15.19
CA ASN A 153 -0.04 -10.26 -14.42
C ASN A 153 0.23 -10.09 -12.90
N VAL A 154 -0.38 -9.09 -12.25
CA VAL A 154 -0.22 -8.87 -10.80
C VAL A 154 -0.75 -10.06 -10.00
N ARG A 155 0.14 -10.74 -9.28
CA ARG A 155 -0.23 -11.89 -8.44
C ARG A 155 -0.54 -11.43 -7.03
N VAL A 156 -1.75 -11.70 -6.56
CA VAL A 156 -2.21 -11.26 -5.23
C VAL A 156 -2.08 -12.39 -4.21
N ILE A 157 -1.35 -12.14 -3.12
CA ILE A 157 -1.26 -13.01 -1.95
C ILE A 157 -1.99 -12.33 -0.80
N ARG A 158 -3.14 -12.88 -0.38
CA ARG A 158 -3.87 -12.35 0.78
C ARG A 158 -3.25 -12.80 2.09
N VAL A 159 -3.12 -11.87 3.02
CA VAL A 159 -2.53 -12.08 4.35
C VAL A 159 -3.43 -11.52 5.44
N ASP A 160 -3.38 -12.13 6.62
CA ASP A 160 -4.21 -11.72 7.76
C ASP A 160 -3.68 -10.44 8.41
N GLY A 161 -4.59 -9.69 9.06
CA GLY A 161 -4.28 -8.37 9.61
C GLY A 161 -4.73 -7.23 8.70
N SER A 162 -4.43 -6.03 9.16
CA SER A 162 -4.70 -4.74 8.51
C SER A 162 -3.40 -4.10 8.03
N LEU A 163 -3.49 -2.93 7.37
CA LEU A 163 -2.32 -2.17 6.93
C LEU A 163 -1.23 -2.11 8.03
N PHE A 164 -1.61 -1.75 9.26
CA PHE A 164 -0.68 -1.66 10.38
C PHE A 164 -0.28 -3.01 10.97
N SER A 165 -1.27 -3.85 11.34
CA SER A 165 -0.96 -5.09 12.05
C SER A 165 -0.24 -6.13 11.17
N LEU A 166 -0.29 -5.98 9.85
CA LEU A 166 0.52 -6.77 8.90
C LEU A 166 2.03 -6.71 9.23
N MET A 167 2.50 -5.61 9.81
CA MET A 167 3.90 -5.43 10.19
C MET A 167 4.20 -5.89 11.63
N ASP A 168 3.20 -6.34 12.39
CA ASP A 168 3.41 -6.93 13.71
C ASP A 168 4.17 -8.25 13.60
N ALA A 169 5.07 -8.52 14.54
CA ALA A 169 5.93 -9.71 14.51
C ALA A 169 5.16 -11.03 14.35
N SER A 170 3.96 -11.14 14.96
CA SER A 170 3.11 -12.32 14.87
C SER A 170 2.52 -12.51 13.46
N LYS A 171 2.14 -11.42 12.79
CA LYS A 171 1.64 -11.44 11.40
C LYS A 171 2.80 -11.62 10.42
N VAL A 172 3.92 -10.92 10.59
CA VAL A 172 5.12 -11.11 9.77
C VAL A 172 5.60 -12.56 9.81
N SER A 173 5.52 -13.22 10.97
CA SER A 173 5.88 -14.64 11.09
C SER A 173 4.95 -15.56 10.29
N SER A 174 3.70 -15.15 10.00
CA SER A 174 2.75 -15.95 9.21
C SER A 174 2.90 -15.75 7.70
N TRP A 175 3.15 -14.52 7.24
CA TRP A 175 3.26 -14.22 5.80
C TRP A 175 4.70 -14.09 5.29
N GLY A 176 5.66 -13.78 6.16
CA GLY A 176 7.08 -13.64 5.84
C GLY A 176 7.71 -14.85 5.14
N PRO A 177 7.39 -16.11 5.50
CA PRO A 177 7.84 -17.27 4.74
C PRO A 177 7.40 -17.24 3.27
N LYS A 178 6.16 -16.81 2.98
CA LYS A 178 5.68 -16.66 1.59
C LYS A 178 6.44 -15.56 0.85
N LEU A 179 6.81 -14.48 1.53
CA LEU A 179 7.68 -13.45 0.96
C LEU A 179 9.06 -14.04 0.65
N ALA A 180 9.64 -14.81 1.57
CA ALA A 180 10.92 -15.47 1.34
C ALA A 180 10.86 -16.38 0.11
N ASP A 181 9.82 -17.20 -0.04
CA ASP A 181 9.60 -18.06 -1.21
C ASP A 181 9.55 -17.24 -2.52
N VAL A 182 8.85 -16.10 -2.53
CA VAL A 182 8.77 -15.19 -3.68
C VAL A 182 10.15 -14.61 -4.05
N LEU A 183 10.97 -14.29 -3.04
CA LEU A 183 12.28 -13.67 -3.22
C LEU A 183 13.36 -14.66 -3.66
N VAL A 184 13.27 -15.93 -3.27
CA VAL A 184 14.26 -16.94 -3.65
C VAL A 184 13.94 -17.63 -4.97
N GLY A 185 12.66 -17.67 -5.37
CA GLY A 185 12.22 -18.21 -6.68
C GLY A 185 12.29 -19.73 -6.75
#